data_AF-A0A832X1G8-F1
#
_entry.id   AF-A0A832X1G8-F1
#
_cell.length_a   1.000
_cell.length_b   1.000
_cell.length_c   1.000
_cell.angle_alpha   90.00
_cell.angle_beta   90.00
_cell.angle_gamma   90.00
#
_symmetry.space_group_name_H-M   'P 1'
#
loop_
_entity.id
_entity.type
_entity.pdbx_description
1 polymer ?
#
loop_
_entity_poly.entity_id
_entity_poly.type
_entity_poly.pdbx_seq_one_letter_code
_entity_poly.pdbx_strand_id
1 'polypeptide(L)' 'WMLNRQKDLATGQDKHLLGTDILLTFREDINNLKKVRAYRGLRHERGLKVRGQRTKSTGRRGSTVGVSRKK' A
#
# COMPACT_ATOMS: atom_id res chain seq x y z
N TRP A 1 -13.28 -6.14 -19.56
CA TRP A 1 -12.97 -4.73 -19.24
C TRP A 1 -14.14 -4.17 -18.40
N MET A 2 -13.94 -3.11 -17.59
CA MET A 2 -14.88 -2.53 -16.57
C MET A 2 -14.80 -3.11 -15.13
N LEU A 3 -14.20 -4.28 -14.90
CA LEU A 3 -14.10 -4.87 -13.55
C LEU A 3 -12.99 -4.21 -12.73
N ASN A 4 -13.22 -4.03 -11.42
CA ASN A 4 -12.31 -3.31 -10.50
C ASN A 4 -11.09 -4.14 -10.06
N ARG A 5 -11.16 -5.47 -10.14
CA ARG A 5 -10.04 -6.38 -9.91
C ARG A 5 -9.94 -7.37 -11.07
N GLN A 6 -9.02 -7.11 -11.99
CA GLN A 6 -8.74 -7.99 -13.12
C GLN A 6 -7.49 -8.82 -12.84
N LYS A 7 -7.47 -10.06 -13.31
CA LYS A 7 -6.36 -11.02 -13.14
C LYS A 7 -5.89 -11.12 -11.70
N ASP A 8 -6.80 -11.51 -10.81
CA ASP A 8 -6.48 -11.69 -9.40
C ASP A 8 -5.29 -12.66 -9.22
N LEU A 9 -4.33 -12.31 -8.38
CA LEU A 9 -3.08 -13.06 -8.21
C LEU A 9 -3.30 -14.49 -7.67
N ALA A 10 -4.36 -14.68 -6.87
CA ALA A 10 -4.66 -15.97 -6.27
C ALA A 10 -5.51 -16.86 -7.19
N THR A 11 -6.54 -16.32 -7.83
CA THR A 11 -7.53 -17.11 -8.58
C THR A 11 -7.43 -16.97 -10.10
N GLY A 12 -6.68 -15.99 -10.62
CA GLY A 12 -6.55 -15.71 -12.05
C GLY A 12 -7.77 -15.10 -12.73
N GLN A 13 -8.94 -15.13 -12.08
CA GLN A 13 -10.20 -14.61 -12.61
C GLN A 13 -10.34 -13.09 -12.45
N ASP A 14 -11.19 -12.49 -13.29
CA ASP A 14 -11.63 -11.10 -13.15
C ASP A 14 -12.85 -11.01 -12.23
N LYS A 15 -12.81 -10.11 -11.25
CA LYS A 15 -13.83 -9.94 -10.21
C LYS A 15 -14.28 -8.49 -10.09
N HIS A 16 -15.54 -8.29 -9.67
CA HIS A 16 -16.02 -7.01 -9.18
C HIS A 16 -16.23 -7.08 -7.67
N LEU A 17 -15.30 -6.53 -6.89
CA LEU A 17 -15.40 -6.51 -5.44
C LEU A 17 -16.36 -5.42 -4.95
N LEU A 18 -17.13 -5.71 -3.90
CA LEU A 18 -18.12 -4.80 -3.33
C LEU A 18 -17.93 -4.68 -1.81
N GLY A 19 -18.31 -3.53 -1.25
CA GLY A 19 -18.39 -3.32 0.20
C GLY A 19 -17.11 -3.67 0.96
N THR A 20 -17.26 -4.58 1.93
CA THR A 20 -16.20 -5.01 2.87
C THR A 20 -15.07 -5.76 2.19
N ASP A 21 -15.36 -6.47 1.10
CA ASP A 21 -14.38 -7.33 0.42
C ASP A 21 -13.25 -6.50 -0.18
N ILE A 22 -13.55 -5.27 -0.61
CA ILE A 22 -12.55 -4.31 -1.10
C ILE A 22 -11.50 -4.03 -0.02
N LEU A 23 -11.92 -3.81 1.22
CA LEU A 23 -11.00 -3.49 2.31
C LEU A 23 -10.19 -4.70 2.75
N LEU A 24 -10.80 -5.89 2.78
CA LEU A 24 -10.12 -7.13 3.14
C LEU A 24 -9.03 -7.47 2.11
N THR A 25 -9.41 -7.53 0.84
CA THR A 25 -8.49 -7.83 -0.28
C THR A 25 -7.35 -6.81 -0.37
N PHE A 26 -7.64 -5.52 -0.18
CA PHE A 26 -6.61 -4.48 -0.18
C PHE A 26 -5.59 -4.66 0.96
N ARG A 27 -6.06 -5.05 2.16
CA ARG A 27 -5.17 -5.34 3.30
C ARG A 27 -4.30 -6.56 3.02
N GLU A 28 -4.87 -7.61 2.45
CA GLU A 28 -4.14 -8.83 2.07
C GLU A 28 -3.07 -8.55 1.02
N ASP A 29 -3.39 -7.80 -0.04
CA ASP A 29 -2.44 -7.39 -1.08
C ASP A 29 -1.26 -6.61 -0.48
N ILE A 30 -1.53 -5.64 0.41
CA ILE A 30 -0.47 -4.89 1.09
C ILE A 30 0.37 -5.80 1.98
N ASN A 31 -0.25 -6.74 2.70
CA ASN A 31 0.46 -7.68 3.55
C ASN A 31 1.36 -8.61 2.73
N ASN A 32 0.92 -9.05 1.54
CA ASN A 32 1.75 -9.82 0.62
C ASN A 32 2.96 -9.01 0.15
N LEU A 33 2.78 -7.73 -0.22
CA LEU A 33 3.89 -6.84 -0.58
C LEU A 33 4.89 -6.64 0.58
N LYS A 34 4.40 -6.57 1.83
CA LYS A 34 5.25 -6.48 3.02
C LYS A 34 6.03 -7.77 3.26
N LYS A 35 5.39 -8.94 3.14
CA LYS A 35 6.04 -10.25 3.29
C LYS A 35 7.19 -10.45 2.30
N VAL A 36 6.97 -10.10 1.03
CA VAL A 36 8.00 -10.21 -0.03
C VAL A 36 9.07 -9.11 0.09
N ARG A 37 8.93 -8.15 1.02
CA ARG A 37 9.83 -6.99 1.18
C ARG A 37 9.98 -6.15 -0.10
N ALA A 38 8.93 -6.13 -0.93
CA ALA A 38 8.90 -5.26 -2.10
C ALA A 38 8.97 -3.79 -1.68
N TYR A 39 9.56 -2.93 -2.53
CA TYR A 39 9.73 -1.50 -2.23
C TYR A 39 8.43 -0.81 -1.81
N ARG A 40 7.33 -1.11 -2.52
CA ARG A 40 5.99 -0.60 -2.18
C ARG A 40 5.54 -1.07 -0.80
N GLY A 41 5.77 -2.34 -0.46
CA GLY A 41 5.44 -2.92 0.85
C GLY A 41 6.21 -2.24 1.99
N LEU A 42 7.52 -2.06 1.83
CA LEU A 42 8.38 -1.35 2.79
C LEU A 42 7.92 0.11 2.99
N ARG A 43 7.50 0.79 1.92
CA ARG A 43 6.94 2.14 2.04
C ARG A 43 5.60 2.15 2.78
N HIS A 44 4.71 1.18 2.52
CA HIS A 44 3.46 1.03 3.27
C HIS A 44 3.68 0.71 4.75
N GLU A 45 4.69 -0.08 5.09
CA GLU A 45 5.08 -0.37 6.48
C GLU A 45 5.56 0.90 7.21
N ARG A 46 6.32 1.77 6.51
CA ARG A 46 6.83 3.04 7.05
C ARG A 46 5.84 4.21 6.97
N GLY A 47 4.63 3.99 6.46
CA GLY A 47 3.63 5.06 6.26
C GLY A 47 4.03 6.11 5.21
N LEU A 48 4.97 5.77 4.31
CA LEU A 48 5.44 6.67 3.25
C LEU A 48 4.58 6.53 1.99
N LYS A 49 4.46 7.62 1.23
CA LYS A 49 3.78 7.60 -0.06
C LYS A 49 4.52 6.70 -1.07
N VAL A 50 3.77 5.90 -1.82
CA VAL A 50 4.28 4.80 -2.66
C VAL A 50 4.56 5.16 -4.12
N ARG A 51 3.98 6.23 -4.67
CA ARG A 51 4.07 6.59 -6.10
C ARG A 51 5.29 7.46 -6.46
N GLY A 52 6.43 7.26 -5.80
CA GLY A 52 7.67 8.01 -6.12
C GLY A 52 7.70 9.48 -5.68
N GLN A 53 6.74 9.93 -4.87
CA GLN A 53 6.76 11.30 -4.33
C GLN A 53 8.00 11.52 -3.45
N ARG A 54 8.57 12.74 -3.51
CA ARG A 54 9.75 13.14 -2.74
C ARG A 54 9.41 13.18 -1.25
N THR A 55 10.09 12.37 -0.45
CA THR A 55 9.85 12.26 1.01
C THR A 55 10.38 13.45 1.80
N LYS A 56 11.28 14.27 1.22
CA LYS A 56 11.80 15.48 1.87
C LYS A 56 10.72 16.56 2.03
N SER A 57 9.98 16.84 0.96
CA SER A 57 9.05 17.97 0.87
C SER A 57 7.57 17.56 0.84
N THR A 58 7.22 16.36 0.38
CA THR A 58 5.82 15.97 0.16
C THR A 58 5.23 15.20 1.34
N GLY A 59 3.97 15.48 1.69
CA GLY A 59 3.22 14.72 2.71
C GLY A 59 3.43 15.19 4.14
N ARG A 60 4.00 16.38 4.35
CA ARG A 60 4.06 17.02 5.66
C ARG A 60 2.69 17.61 6.01
N ARG A 61 2.13 17.20 7.14
CA ARG A 61 1.00 17.83 7.81
C ARG A 61 1.36 17.91 9.30
N GLY A 62 1.39 19.11 9.87
CA GLY A 62 1.85 19.38 11.25
C GLY A 62 3.23 20.03 11.35
N SER A 63 3.63 20.37 12.58
CA SER A 63 4.92 20.96 12.96
C SER A 63 6.10 20.00 12.79
N THR A 64 7.32 20.54 12.72
CA THR A 64 8.57 19.89 12.30
C THR A 64 8.79 18.50 12.93
N VAL A 65 8.83 17.46 12.10
CA VAL A 65 9.15 16.08 12.52
C VAL A 65 10.64 15.99 12.87
N GLY A 66 10.95 15.82 14.17
CA GLY A 66 12.27 15.41 14.64
C GLY A 66 12.60 13.98 14.23
N VAL A 67 13.89 13.65 14.09
CA VAL A 67 14.34 12.31 13.68
C VAL A 67 14.32 11.37 14.89
N SER A 68 13.44 10.37 14.87
CA SER A 68 13.49 9.25 15.83
C SER A 68 14.56 8.26 15.39
N ARG A 69 15.69 8.20 16.11
CA ARG A 69 16.66 7.11 16.00
C ARG A 69 16.35 6.06 17.08
N LYS A 70 16.26 4.78 16.69
CA LYS A 70 16.33 3.69 17.67
C LYS A 70 17.76 3.62 18.19
N LYS A 71 17.90 3.57 19.52
CA LYS A 71 19.15 3.27 20.21
C LYS A 71 19.42 1.77 20.15
#